data_AF-A0A9Q8TZ99-F1
#
_entry.id   AF-A0A9Q8TZ99-F1
#
_cell.length_a   1.000
_cell.length_b   1.000
_cell.length_c   1.000
_cell.angle_alpha   90.00
_cell.angle_beta   90.00
_cell.angle_gamma   90.00
#
_symmetry.space_group_name_H-M   'P 1'
#
loop_
_entity.id
_entity.type
_entity.pdbx_description
1 polymer ?
#
loop_
_entity_poly.entity_id
_entity_poly.type
_entity_poly.pdbx_seq_one_letter_code
_entity_poly.pdbx_strand_id
1 'polypeptide(L)'
;MKMPVRTLQGKVVSHKMSKTRTILVNRRQKHPKYGKYINLSTKYHAHDEKDVSKEGDEVLIQECRPISKTKSWKILEVLGGKKPVKKKAEKKVKEEIKVEEQKE
;
A
#
# COMPACT_ATOMS: atom_id res chain seq x y z
N MET A 1 10.62 -3.98 24.59
CA MET A 1 9.21 -4.36 24.38
C MET A 1 8.65 -3.46 23.27
N LYS A 2 8.21 -4.02 22.13
CA LYS A 2 7.76 -3.22 20.97
C LYS A 2 6.28 -2.89 21.11
N MET A 3 5.95 -1.62 21.30
CA MET A 3 4.55 -1.18 21.38
C MET A 3 3.84 -1.37 20.04
N PRO A 4 2.55 -1.74 20.04
CA PRO A 4 1.77 -1.88 18.81
C PRO A 4 1.56 -0.51 18.16
N VAL A 5 1.96 -0.39 16.91
CA VAL A 5 1.77 0.84 16.12
C VAL A 5 0.41 0.79 15.43
N ARG A 6 -0.31 1.91 15.40
CA ARG A 6 -1.63 1.98 14.78
C ARG A 6 -1.54 1.77 13.27
N THR A 7 -2.36 0.86 12.77
CA THR A 7 -2.52 0.56 11.34
C THR A 7 -3.94 0.88 10.90
N LEU A 8 -4.09 1.38 9.67
CA LEU A 8 -5.38 1.68 9.05
C LEU A 8 -5.40 1.11 7.64
N GLN A 9 -6.59 0.75 7.16
CA GLN A 9 -6.81 0.34 5.78
C GLN A 9 -7.58 1.43 5.04
N GLY A 10 -7.23 1.65 3.78
CA GLY A 10 -7.90 2.66 2.97
C GLY A 10 -7.60 2.51 1.49
N LYS A 11 -8.30 3.32 0.68
CA LYS A 11 -8.17 3.33 -0.77
C LYS A 11 -7.32 4.53 -1.23
N VAL A 12 -6.43 4.31 -2.18
CA VAL A 12 -5.66 5.41 -2.80
C VAL A 12 -6.57 6.24 -3.70
N VAL A 13 -6.70 7.53 -3.40
CA VAL A 13 -7.50 8.49 -4.17
C VAL A 13 -6.66 9.26 -5.18
N SER A 14 -5.40 9.59 -4.84
CA SER A 14 -4.53 10.31 -5.79
C SER A 14 -3.06 9.94 -5.71
N HIS A 15 -2.45 9.89 -6.90
CA HIS A 15 -1.03 9.65 -7.17
C HIS A 15 -0.38 10.87 -7.84
N LYS A 16 -0.89 12.09 -7.65
CA LYS A 16 -0.34 13.25 -8.37
C LYS A 16 1.01 13.74 -7.81
N MET A 17 1.35 13.36 -6.59
CA MET A 17 2.55 13.84 -5.88
C MET A 17 3.66 12.78 -5.91
N SER A 18 4.91 13.23 -6.00
CA SER A 18 6.09 12.36 -5.90
C SER A 18 6.19 11.71 -4.53
N LYS A 19 6.46 10.40 -4.47
CA LYS A 19 6.70 9.62 -3.25
C LYS A 19 5.60 9.73 -2.18
N THR A 20 4.40 10.15 -2.59
CA THR A 20 3.29 10.48 -1.70
C THR A 20 1.98 10.04 -2.31
N ARG A 21 1.13 9.41 -1.50
CA ARG A 21 -0.22 9.01 -1.89
C ARG A 21 -1.24 9.63 -0.96
N THR A 22 -2.35 10.07 -1.53
CA THR A 22 -3.51 10.51 -0.76
C THR A 22 -4.44 9.33 -0.60
N ILE A 23 -4.67 8.90 0.64
CA ILE A 23 -5.43 7.71 0.97
C ILE A 23 -6.67 8.11 1.72
N LEU A 24 -7.82 7.57 1.33
CA LEU A 24 -9.09 7.77 1.99
C LEU A 24 -9.40 6.56 2.87
N VAL A 25 -9.49 6.83 4.17
CA VAL A 25 -9.86 5.84 5.18
C VAL A 25 -11.30 6.09 5.57
N ASN A 26 -12.12 5.05 5.46
CA ASN A 26 -13.52 5.06 5.87
C ASN A 26 -13.66 4.41 7.24
N ARG A 27 -14.42 5.04 8.14
CA ARG A 27 -14.82 4.46 9.42
C ARG A 27 -16.31 4.67 9.66
N ARG A 28 -16.94 3.70 10.33
CA ARG A 28 -18.32 3.82 10.78
C ARG A 28 -18.33 4.25 12.23
N GLN A 29 -19.03 5.34 12.55
CA GLN A 29 -19.19 5.81 13.92
C GLN A 29 -20.67 5.95 14.24
N LYS A 30 -21.05 5.58 15.46
CA LYS A 30 -22.40 5.77 15.98
C LYS A 30 -22.60 7.23 16.34
N HIS A 31 -23.65 7.86 15.84
CA HIS A 31 -24.01 9.22 16.29
C HIS A 31 -24.30 9.20 17.79
N PRO A 32 -23.67 10.08 18.60
CA PRO A 32 -23.75 9.98 20.06
C PRO A 32 -25.19 10.12 20.59
N LYS A 33 -26.01 10.99 19.98
CA LYS A 33 -27.39 11.24 20.42
C LYS A 33 -28.43 10.28 19.82
N TYR A 34 -28.27 9.90 18.55
CA TYR A 34 -29.33 9.23 17.77
C TYR A 34 -29.06 7.76 17.53
N GLY A 35 -27.83 7.29 17.78
CA GLY A 35 -27.47 5.90 17.60
C GLY A 35 -27.40 5.40 16.16
N LYS A 36 -27.70 6.23 15.16
CA LYS A 36 -27.52 5.90 13.73
C LYS A 36 -26.02 5.76 13.41
N TYR A 37 -25.67 4.71 12.67
CA TYR A 37 -24.32 4.54 12.13
C TYR A 37 -24.10 5.47 10.94
N ILE A 38 -23.09 6.33 11.05
CA ILE A 38 -22.69 7.28 10.00
C ILE A 38 -21.31 6.87 9.48
N ASN A 39 -21.12 6.96 8.17
CA ASN A 39 -19.83 6.74 7.53
C ASN A 39 -19.05 8.05 7.51
N LEU A 40 -17.88 8.08 8.13
CA LEU A 40 -16.95 9.21 8.11
C LEU A 40 -15.73 8.82 7.29
N SER A 41 -15.25 9.74 6.47
CA SER A 41 -14.04 9.58 5.68
C SER A 41 -12.99 10.59 6.09
N THR A 42 -11.72 10.19 6.10
CA THR A 42 -10.58 11.08 6.37
C THR A 42 -9.48 10.77 5.37
N LYS A 43 -8.85 11.83 4.85
CA LYS A 43 -7.73 11.72 3.92
C LYS A 43 -6.41 11.79 4.67
N TYR A 44 -5.51 10.86 4.36
CA TYR A 44 -4.15 10.82 4.89
C TYR A 44 -3.13 10.92 3.78
N HIS A 45 -2.01 11.58 4.05
CA HIS A 45 -0.85 11.58 3.17
C HIS A 45 0.12 10.51 3.64
N ALA A 46 0.27 9.46 2.85
CA ALA A 46 1.22 8.40 3.13
C ALA A 46 2.47 8.52 2.26
N HIS A 47 3.58 8.09 2.82
CA HIS A 47 4.86 7.97 2.15
C HIS A 47 4.99 6.62 1.47
N ASP A 48 5.33 6.66 0.18
CA ASP A 48 5.64 5.50 -0.66
C ASP A 48 6.96 5.82 -1.37
N GLU A 49 8.04 5.10 -1.06
CA GLU A 49 9.36 5.39 -1.63
C GLU A 49 9.54 4.83 -3.03
N LYS A 50 8.88 3.71 -3.31
CA LYS A 50 9.03 2.94 -4.54
C LYS A 50 7.90 3.22 -5.52
N ASP A 51 7.01 4.16 -5.18
CA ASP A 51 5.84 4.58 -5.97
C ASP A 51 5.03 3.38 -6.49
N VAL A 52 4.91 2.31 -5.71
CA VAL A 52 4.34 1.01 -6.15
C VAL A 52 2.81 1.09 -6.23
N SER A 53 2.19 1.90 -5.37
CA SER A 53 0.75 1.95 -5.19
C SER A 53 0.11 2.86 -6.25
N LYS A 54 -0.92 2.38 -6.95
CA LYS A 54 -1.67 3.13 -7.97
C LYS A 54 -2.98 3.70 -7.43
N GLU A 55 -3.60 4.60 -8.19
CA GLU A 55 -4.94 5.10 -7.87
C GLU A 55 -5.96 3.96 -7.92
N GLY A 56 -6.79 3.86 -6.88
CA GLY A 56 -7.79 2.82 -6.77
C GLY A 56 -7.38 1.59 -5.95
N ASP A 57 -6.10 1.43 -5.63
CA ASP A 57 -5.62 0.29 -4.83
C ASP A 57 -6.05 0.40 -3.36
N GLU A 58 -6.32 -0.75 -2.74
CA GLU A 58 -6.49 -0.87 -1.29
C GLU A 58 -5.13 -1.10 -0.63
N VAL A 59 -4.82 -0.27 0.37
CA VAL A 59 -3.51 -0.23 1.03
C VAL A 59 -3.65 -0.26 2.54
N LEU A 60 -2.70 -0.95 3.19
CA LEU A 60 -2.49 -0.91 4.62
C LEU A 60 -1.45 0.16 4.95
N ILE A 61 -1.80 1.12 5.80
CA ILE A 61 -0.92 2.18 6.27
C ILE A 61 -0.61 2.05 7.76
N GLN A 62 0.55 2.54 8.16
CA GLN A 62 1.02 2.56 9.54
C GLN A 62 1.43 3.98 9.94
N GLU A 63 1.17 4.36 11.20
CA GLU A 63 1.76 5.57 11.79
C GLU A 63 3.28 5.46 11.82
N CYS A 64 3.97 6.55 11.47
CA CYS A 64 5.42 6.62 11.51
C CYS A 64 5.85 7.98 12.06
N ARG A 65 7.16 8.16 12.24
CA ARG A 65 7.71 9.49 12.54
C ARG A 65 7.25 10.48 11.44
N PRO A 66 7.05 11.76 11.77
CA PRO A 66 6.76 12.75 10.74
C PRO A 66 7.88 12.75 9.69
N ILE A 67 7.50 12.61 8.42
CA ILE A 67 8.39 12.70 7.26
C ILE A 67 8.31 14.11 6.67
N SER A 68 7.13 14.73 6.77
CA SER A 68 6.89 16.13 6.42
C SER A 68 5.83 16.73 7.35
N LYS A 69 5.42 17.98 7.07
CA LYS A 69 4.36 18.68 7.82
C LYS A 69 3.04 17.89 7.91
N THR A 70 2.69 17.15 6.85
CA THR A 70 1.41 16.42 6.77
C THR A 70 1.59 14.90 6.60
N LYS A 71 2.78 14.45 6.17
CA LYS A 71 3.06 13.02 5.94
C LYS A 71 3.62 12.39 7.21
N SER A 72 2.73 11.73 7.96
CA SER A 72 3.08 10.94 9.15
C SER A 72 2.68 9.46 9.03
N TRP A 73 2.34 9.02 7.81
CA TRP A 73 1.89 7.67 7.52
C TRP A 73 2.81 7.01 6.48
N LYS A 74 3.03 5.70 6.61
CA LYS A 74 3.80 4.88 5.66
C LYS A 74 2.93 3.76 5.12
N ILE A 75 3.06 3.46 3.82
CA ILE A 75 2.40 2.30 3.20
C ILE A 75 3.21 1.04 3.56
N LEU A 76 2.52 0.02 4.07
CA LEU A 76 3.09 -1.30 4.38
C LEU A 76 2.86 -2.30 3.26
N GLU A 77 1.59 -2.45 2.86
CA GLU A 77 1.15 -3.49 1.95
C GLU A 77 0.03 -2.97 1.04
N VAL A 78 0.01 -3.46 -0.20
CA VAL A 78 -1.07 -3.24 -1.16
C VAL A 78 -1.90 -4.52 -1.22
N LEU A 79 -3.11 -4.49 -0.68
CA LEU A 79 -3.98 -5.67 -0.50
C LEU A 79 -4.66 -6.09 -1.81
N GLY A 80 -5.03 -5.13 -2.66
CA GLY A 80 -5.78 -5.35 -3.90
C GLY A 80 -4.94 -5.38 -5.18
N GLY A 81 -3.62 -5.29 -5.07
CA GLY A 81 -2.75 -5.23 -6.24
C GLY A 81 -2.78 -6.55 -7.00
N LYS A 82 -3.22 -6.52 -8.27
CA LYS A 82 -2.78 -7.53 -9.25
C LYS A 82 -1.26 -7.54 -9.20
N LYS A 83 -0.66 -8.54 -8.54
CA LYS A 83 0.79 -8.70 -8.52
C LYS A 83 1.28 -8.55 -9.96
N PRO A 84 2.26 -7.67 -10.26
CA PRO A 84 3.01 -7.88 -11.48
C PRO A 84 3.59 -9.28 -11.34
N VAL A 85 3.10 -10.20 -12.17
CA VAL A 85 3.56 -11.59 -12.22
C VAL A 85 5.02 -11.54 -12.64
N LYS A 86 5.93 -11.36 -11.68
CA LYS A 86 7.35 -11.64 -11.86
C LYS A 86 7.52 -13.17 -11.81
N LYS A 87 7.01 -13.82 -12.86
CA LYS A 87 7.37 -15.18 -13.28
C LYS A 87 7.53 -15.22 -14.81
N LYS A 88 8.24 -14.23 -15.36
CA LYS A 88 8.83 -14.32 -16.72
C LYS A 88 10.36 -14.33 -16.70
N ALA A 89 11.00 -14.02 -15.57
CA ALA A 89 12.46 -13.97 -15.47
C ALA A 89 13.13 -15.31 -15.10
N GLU A 90 12.43 -16.24 -14.45
CA GLU A 90 13.03 -17.55 -14.07
C GLU A 90 12.91 -18.62 -15.17
N LYS A 91 12.15 -18.36 -16.24
CA LYS A 91 11.97 -19.35 -17.33
C LYS A 91 13.02 -19.24 -18.45
N LYS A 92 13.68 -18.09 -18.59
CA LYS A 92 14.77 -17.90 -19.57
C LYS A 92 16.09 -18.50 -19.07
N VAL A 93 16.37 -18.34 -17.76
CA VAL A 93 17.61 -18.84 -17.14
C VAL A 93 17.69 -20.38 -17.11
N LYS A 94 16.55 -21.09 -17.10
CA LYS A 94 16.53 -22.57 -17.18
C LYS A 94 16.65 -23.13 -18.60
N GLU A 95 16.40 -22.32 -19.62
CA GLU A 95 16.47 -22.75 -21.03
C GLU A 95 17.90 -22.62 -21.57
N GLU A 96 18.69 -21.68 -21.05
CA GLU A 96 20.12 -21.52 -21.37
C GLU A 96 21.00 -22.61 -20.72
N ILE A 97 20.73 -23.00 -19.47
CA ILE A 97 21.56 -24.00 -18.76
C ILE A 97 21.42 -25.42 -19.36
N LYS A 98 20.32 -25.73 -20.05
CA LYS A 98 20.12 -27.06 -20.67
C LYS A 98 20.91 -27.25 -21.97
N VAL A 99 21.39 -26.17 -22.60
CA VAL A 99 22.17 -26.22 -23.85
C VAL A 99 23.67 -26.44 -23.56
N GLU A 100 24.16 -26.01 -22.40
CA GLU A 100 25.56 -26.21 -22.00
C GLU A 100 25.83 -27.64 -21.48
N GLU A 101 24.85 -28.30 -20.85
CA GLU A 101 24.99 -29.67 -20.30
C GLU A 101 24.91 -30.80 -21.35
N GLN A 102 24.69 -30.48 -22.63
CA GLN A 102 24.67 -31.45 -23.74
C GLN A 102 25.87 -31.29 -24.70
N LYS A 103 26.88 -30.51 -24.31
CA LYS A 103 28.11 -30.32 -25.10
C LYS A 103 29.38 -30.82 -24.39
N GLU A 104 29.21 -31.60 -23.33
CA GLU A 104 30.27 -32.40 -22.69
C GLU A 104 29.94 -33.89 -22.82
#